data_AF-A0A7W8VLW8-F1
#
_entry.id   AF-A0A7W8VLW8-F1
#
_cell.length_a   1.000
_cell.length_b   1.000
_cell.length_c   1.000
_cell.angle_alpha   90.00
_cell.angle_beta   90.00
_cell.angle_gamma   90.00
#
_symmetry.space_group_name_H-M   'P 1'
#
loop_
_entity.id
_entity.type
_entity.pdbx_description
1 polymer ?
#
loop_
_entity_poly.entity_id
_entity_poly.type
_entity_poly.pdbx_seq_one_letter_code
_entity_poly.pdbx_strand_id
1 'polypeptide(L)'
;MIEEFGELKQNPARPPAENPEVFYRVSVPWVLEHSNANTIAFCIETPWDIPEGTPKGYAMVGQKLGSAVEKLLHEAQKMKLIKIQ
;
A
#
# COMPACT_ATOMS: atom_id res chain seq x y z
N MET A 1 -12.20 -19.80 1.36
CA MET A 1 -11.70 -19.43 0.03
C MET A 1 -10.76 -18.27 0.23
N ILE A 2 -9.49 -18.45 -0.12
CA ILE A 2 -8.51 -17.36 -0.11
C ILE A 2 -8.74 -16.68 -1.45
N GLU A 3 -9.29 -15.46 -1.44
CA GLU A 3 -9.32 -14.65 -2.66
C GLU A 3 -7.86 -14.38 -3.01
N GLU A 4 -7.40 -14.92 -4.15
CA GLU A 4 -6.11 -14.58 -4.72
C GLU A 4 -6.12 -13.07 -4.97
N PHE A 5 -5.34 -12.33 -4.17
CA PHE A 5 -5.03 -10.95 -4.48
C PHE A 5 -4.40 -10.96 -5.88
N GLY A 6 -5.09 -10.36 -6.85
CA GLY A 6 -4.62 -10.32 -8.24
C GLY A 6 -3.20 -9.77 -8.34
N GLU A 7 -2.51 -10.09 -9.44
CA GLU A 7 -1.13 -9.67 -9.67
C GLU A 7 -0.94 -8.17 -9.38
N LEU A 8 0.12 -7.83 -8.64
CA LEU A 8 0.56 -6.45 -8.45
C LEU A 8 0.87 -5.85 -9.81
N LYS A 9 -0.10 -5.13 -10.38
CA LYS A 9 0.09 -4.40 -11.63
C LYS A 9 1.12 -3.29 -11.38
N GLN A 10 2.34 -3.50 -11.85
CA GLN A 10 3.30 -2.42 -11.97
C GLN A 10 2.73 -1.40 -12.95
N ASN A 11 2.55 -0.15 -12.51
CA ASN A 11 2.13 0.92 -13.40
C ASN A 11 3.32 1.27 -14.33
N PRO A 12 3.29 0.94 -15.63
CA PRO A 12 4.48 0.93 -16.47
C PRO A 12 4.91 2.30 -16.99
N ALA A 13 4.26 3.40 -16.61
CA ALA A 13 4.71 4.73 -17.00
C ALA A 13 4.31 5.79 -15.98
N ARG A 14 5.28 6.65 -15.64
CA ARG A 14 5.06 7.93 -14.97
C ARG A 14 4.19 8.80 -15.90
N PRO A 15 2.95 9.14 -15.56
CA PRO A 15 2.22 10.17 -16.29
C PRO A 15 3.02 11.48 -16.14
N PRO A 16 3.19 12.28 -17.22
CA PRO A 16 3.77 13.61 -17.06
C PRO A 16 2.94 14.40 -16.03
N ALA A 17 3.62 15.23 -15.24
CA ALA A 17 2.94 16.10 -14.29
C ALA A 17 1.96 17.00 -15.05
N GLU A 18 0.65 16.72 -14.95
CA GLU A 18 -0.38 17.53 -15.61
C GLU A 18 -0.35 18.99 -15.14
N ASN A 19 0.21 19.25 -13.95
CA ASN A 19 0.55 20.58 -13.46
C ASN A 19 1.75 20.53 -12.47
N PRO A 20 2.93 21.08 -12.83
CA PRO A 20 4.13 21.07 -12.00
C PRO A 20 3.96 21.71 -10.61
N GLU A 21 3.08 22.70 -10.45
CA GLU A 21 2.90 23.43 -9.19
C GLU A 21 2.18 22.61 -8.11
N VAL A 22 1.29 21.69 -8.53
CA VAL A 22 0.57 20.78 -7.61
C VAL A 22 1.18 19.39 -7.55
N PHE A 23 2.11 19.08 -8.45
CA PHE A 23 2.77 17.78 -8.53
C PHE A 23 3.39 17.35 -7.19
N TYR A 24 4.13 18.25 -6.53
CA TYR A 24 4.74 17.97 -5.21
C TYR A 24 3.73 17.95 -4.04
N ARG A 25 2.47 18.32 -4.29
CA ARG A 25 1.40 18.28 -3.28
C ARG A 25 0.67 16.92 -3.28
N VAL A 26 0.95 16.07 -4.26
CA VAL A 26 0.40 14.71 -4.35
C VAL A 26 1.43 13.72 -3.80
N SER A 27 0.98 12.76 -3.01
CA SER A 27 1.85 11.77 -2.36
C SER A 27 2.58 10.86 -3.35
N VAL A 28 1.99 10.57 -4.51
CA VAL A 28 2.55 9.67 -5.53
C VAL A 28 3.91 10.17 -6.07
N PRO A 29 4.05 11.41 -6.55
CA PRO A 29 5.34 11.98 -6.95
C PRO A 29 6.44 11.88 -5.89
N TRP A 30 6.13 12.28 -4.65
CA TRP A 30 7.10 12.22 -3.57
C TRP A 30 7.55 10.78 -3.28
N VAL A 31 6.60 9.84 -3.23
CA VAL A 31 6.90 8.41 -3.05
C VAL A 31 7.80 7.91 -4.18
N LEU A 32 7.52 8.25 -5.44
CA LEU A 32 8.36 7.82 -6.57
C LEU A 32 9.78 8.38 -6.52
N GLU A 33 9.96 9.60 -6.01
CA GLU A 33 11.28 10.24 -5.88
C GLU A 33 12.10 9.75 -4.68
N HIS A 34 11.44 9.30 -3.61
CA HIS A 34 12.09 8.98 -2.33
C HIS A 34 12.02 7.50 -1.94
N SER A 35 11.53 6.65 -2.84
CA SER A 35 11.43 5.19 -2.64
C SER A 35 12.58 4.44 -3.31
N ASN A 36 12.77 3.18 -2.91
CA ASN A 36 13.68 2.26 -3.60
C ASN A 36 12.90 1.13 -4.30
N ALA A 37 13.60 0.27 -5.03
CA ALA A 37 13.00 -0.82 -5.81
C ALA A 37 12.18 -1.84 -4.98
N ASN A 38 12.31 -1.83 -3.65
CA ASN A 38 11.58 -2.71 -2.73
C ASN A 38 10.43 -1.98 -2.00
N THR A 39 10.15 -0.72 -2.33
CA THR A 39 9.03 0.00 -1.71
C THR A 39 7.69 -0.46 -2.30
N ILE A 40 6.73 -0.72 -1.42
CA ILE A 40 5.33 -0.94 -1.78
C ILE A 40 4.54 0.29 -1.33
N ALA A 41 3.79 0.90 -2.26
CA ALA A 41 2.87 1.99 -1.96
C ALA A 41 1.49 1.68 -2.51
N PHE A 42 0.46 1.95 -1.72
CA PHE A 42 -0.94 1.77 -2.09
C PHE A 42 -1.79 2.84 -1.42
N CYS A 43 -2.94 3.13 -2.04
CA CYS A 43 -3.98 3.96 -1.47
C CYS A 43 -5.07 3.06 -0.89
N ILE A 44 -5.54 3.35 0.32
CA ILE A 44 -6.73 2.72 0.90
C ILE A 44 -7.81 3.77 0.99
N GLU A 45 -8.88 3.53 0.26
CA GLU A 45 -10.10 4.34 0.32
C GLU A 45 -11.13 3.56 1.14
N THR A 46 -11.69 4.19 2.16
CA THR A 46 -12.76 3.61 2.98
C THR A 46 -14.06 4.39 2.76
N PRO A 47 -15.20 3.72 2.51
CA PRO A 47 -16.48 4.39 2.39
C PRO A 47 -16.83 5.14 3.68
N TRP A 48 -17.40 6.34 3.53
CA TRP A 48 -17.73 7.19 4.68
C TRP A 48 -19.20 7.13 5.10
N ASP A 49 -20.11 6.84 4.17
CA ASP A 49 -21.55 6.79 4.40
C ASP A 49 -22.04 5.34 4.59
N ILE A 50 -21.52 4.67 5.62
CA ILE A 50 -21.92 3.32 6.01
C ILE A 50 -22.06 3.25 7.54
N PRO A 51 -22.83 2.30 8.10
CA PRO A 51 -22.99 2.16 9.55
C PRO A 51 -21.64 2.06 10.30
N GLU A 52 -20.64 1.45 9.69
CA GLU A 52 -19.30 1.29 10.23
C GLU A 52 -18.39 2.52 10.04
N GLY A 53 -18.85 3.56 9.33
CA GLY A 53 -18.16 4.82 8.99
C GLY A 53 -17.93 5.75 10.18
N THR A 54 -17.58 5.17 11.32
CA THR A 54 -17.35 5.83 12.61
C THR A 54 -15.85 5.94 12.89
N PRO A 55 -15.41 6.86 13.77
CA PRO A 55 -14.01 6.92 14.21
C PRO A 55 -13.45 5.57 14.68
N LYS A 56 -14.28 4.77 15.38
CA LYS A 56 -13.90 3.42 15.81
C LYS A 56 -13.74 2.47 14.61
N GLY A 57 -14.61 2.54 13.61
CA GLY A 57 -14.51 1.73 12.40
C GLY A 57 -13.23 2.02 11.60
N TYR A 58 -12.88 3.29 11.43
CA TYR A 58 -11.62 3.67 10.78
C TYR A 58 -10.39 3.22 11.58
N ALA A 59 -10.43 3.32 12.92
CA ALA A 59 -9.35 2.78 13.76
C ALA A 59 -9.18 1.26 13.56
N MET A 60 -10.29 0.53 13.40
CA MET A 60 -10.26 -0.91 13.09
C MET A 60 -9.64 -1.20 11.72
N VAL A 61 -9.89 -0.37 10.70
CA VAL A 61 -9.22 -0.49 9.39
C VAL A 61 -7.70 -0.34 9.57
N GLY A 62 -7.25 0.68 10.30
CA GLY A 62 -5.84 0.88 10.60
C GLY A 62 -5.21 -0.29 11.35
N GLN A 63 -5.90 -0.84 12.35
CA GLN A 63 -5.43 -2.01 13.11
C GLN A 63 -5.27 -3.24 12.19
N LYS A 64 -6.27 -3.52 11.36
CA LYS A 64 -6.23 -4.65 10.42
C LYS A 64 -5.12 -4.48 9.38
N LEU A 65 -4.88 -3.25 8.90
CA LEU A 65 -3.77 -2.94 8.02
C LEU A 65 -2.43 -3.25 8.69
N GLY A 66 -2.23 -2.81 9.93
CA GLY A 66 -1.04 -3.11 10.71
C GLY A 66 -0.78 -4.62 10.82
N SER A 67 -1.80 -5.41 11.16
CA SER A 67 -1.70 -6.87 11.20
C SER A 67 -1.41 -7.51 9.85
N ALA A 68 -1.91 -6.94 8.73
CA ALA A 68 -1.60 -7.43 7.40
C ALA A 68 -0.13 -7.17 7.02
N VAL A 69 0.38 -5.98 7.33
CA VAL A 69 1.79 -5.62 7.13
C VAL A 69 2.71 -6.50 7.97
N GLU A 70 2.38 -6.74 9.23
CA GLU A 70 3.11 -7.66 10.11
C GLU A 70 3.23 -9.06 9.49
N LYS A 71 2.11 -9.62 9.00
CA LYS A 71 2.10 -10.93 8.33
C LYS A 71 2.99 -10.94 7.10
N LEU A 72 2.88 -9.93 6.23
CA LEU A 72 3.70 -9.79 5.03
C LEU A 72 5.20 -9.78 5.36
N LEU A 73 5.61 -9.00 6.35
CA LEU A 73 7.02 -8.90 6.77
C LEU A 73 7.52 -10.23 7.36
N HIS A 74 6.70 -10.92 8.16
CA HIS A 74 7.05 -12.22 8.71
C HIS A 74 7.20 -13.30 7.62
N GLU A 75 6.31 -13.33 6.63
CA GLU A 75 6.41 -14.28 5.51
C GLU A 75 7.64 -14.01 4.64
N ALA A 76 7.92 -12.74 4.33
CA ALA A 76 9.12 -12.35 3.59
C ALA A 76 10.41 -12.78 4.32
N GLN A 77 10.45 -12.69 5.66
CA GLN A 77 11.58 -13.18 6.46
C GLN A 77 11.74 -14.70 6.33
N LYS A 78 10.66 -15.48 6.42
CA LYS A 78 10.69 -16.93 6.25
C LYS A 78 11.20 -17.34 4.87
N MET A 79 10.75 -16.67 3.80
CA MET A 79 11.22 -16.95 2.44
C MET A 79 12.71 -16.63 2.23
N LYS A 80 13.25 -15.60 2.91
CA LYS A 80 14.69 -15.32 2.89
C LYS A 80 15.50 -16.41 3.60
N LEU A 81 15.01 -16.96 4.71
CA LEU A 81 15.67 -18.06 5.43
C LEU A 81 15.75 -19.36 4.61
N ILE A 82 14.75 -19.64 3.77
CA ILE A 82 14.73 -20.85 2.92
C ILE A 82 15.73 -20.75 1.77
N LYS A 83 16.07 -19.55 1.29
CA LYS A 83 16.99 -19.35 0.15
C LYS A 83 18.48 -19.43 0.52
N ILE A 84 18.82 -19.61 1.81
CA ILE A 84 20.21 -19.65 2.31
C ILE A 84 20.60 -21.09 2.72
N GLN A 85 19.76 -22.09 2.43
CA GLN A 85 20.04 -23.51 2.67
C GLN A 85 20.38 -24.25 1.37
#